data_AF-A0A1C6KAG8-F1
#
_entry.id   AF-A0A1C6KAG8-F1
#
_cell.length_a   1.000
_cell.length_b   1.000
_cell.length_c   1.000
_cell.angle_alpha   90.00
_cell.angle_beta   90.00
_cell.angle_gamma   90.00
#
_symmetry.space_group_name_H-M   'P 1'
#
loop_
_entity.id
_entity.type
_entity.pdbx_description
1 polymer ?
#
loop_
_entity_poly.entity_id
_entity_poly.type
_entity_poly.pdbx_seq_one_letter_code
_entity_poly.pdbx_strand_id
1 'polypeptide(L)'
;MLNKIQSKIINDSIEKERVMETKEAKTITDLNQFKASESKTLNRNNNGEGIMSVVNAKTGKRITLSRQLMDKLNNPEKIVISFNDNKIAIAKQLPNNVNYLSIKHYKSKGILYSAGIVNEITCKYNLDFSNKTSITFSDVEYITYEKDIVAIITVDNNN
;
A
#
# COMPACT_ATOMS: atom_id res chain seq x y z
N MET A 1 -21.38 30.88 69.58
CA MET A 1 -20.13 31.25 68.87
C MET A 1 -19.71 30.22 67.79
N LEU A 2 -20.63 29.58 67.06
CA LEU A 2 -20.27 28.56 66.03
C LEU A 2 -20.59 28.95 64.57
N ASN A 3 -21.51 29.88 64.31
CA ASN A 3 -21.99 30.13 62.94
C ASN A 3 -21.01 30.86 61.98
N LYS A 4 -20.05 31.63 62.51
CA LYS A 4 -19.15 32.45 61.66
C LYS A 4 -17.93 31.69 61.13
N ILE A 5 -17.54 30.60 61.81
CA ILE A 5 -16.42 29.75 61.41
C ILE A 5 -16.90 28.76 60.35
N GLN A 6 -18.10 28.21 60.52
CA GLN A 6 -18.71 27.28 59.56
C GLN A 6 -18.96 27.93 58.19
N SER A 7 -19.41 29.19 58.16
CA SER A 7 -19.62 29.92 56.89
C SER A 7 -18.31 30.25 56.16
N LYS A 8 -17.22 30.51 56.89
CA LYS A 8 -15.90 30.77 56.29
C LYS A 8 -15.31 29.51 55.65
N ILE A 9 -15.42 28.36 56.33
CA ILE A 9 -14.94 27.07 55.82
C ILE A 9 -15.70 26.65 54.54
N ILE A 10 -17.01 26.90 54.49
CA ILE A 10 -17.83 26.63 53.30
C ILE A 10 -17.40 27.51 52.13
N ASN A 11 -17.18 28.81 52.36
CA ASN A 11 -16.74 29.74 51.32
C ASN A 11 -15.32 29.40 50.80
N ASP A 12 -14.39 29.06 51.70
CA ASP A 12 -13.02 28.68 51.32
C ASP A 12 -12.99 27.34 50.54
N SER A 13 -13.94 26.44 50.80
CA SER A 13 -14.09 25.17 50.08
C SER A 13 -14.71 25.38 48.69
N ILE A 14 -15.72 26.25 48.57
CA ILE A 14 -16.34 26.63 47.29
C ILE A 14 -15.36 27.40 46.39
N GLU A 15 -14.53 28.28 46.96
CA GLU A 15 -13.47 28.95 46.19
C GLU A 15 -12.38 27.97 45.73
N LYS A 16 -12.00 26.99 46.56
CA LYS A 16 -11.05 25.94 46.13
C LYS A 16 -11.58 25.04 45.02
N GLU A 17 -12.87 24.66 45.04
CA GLU A 17 -13.49 23.92 43.94
C GLU A 17 -13.58 24.76 42.65
N ARG A 18 -13.94 26.06 42.75
CA ARG A 18 -13.94 26.98 41.59
C ARG A 18 -12.55 27.21 40.97
N VAL A 19 -11.50 27.18 41.79
CA VAL A 19 -10.11 27.37 41.34
C VAL A 19 -9.51 26.06 40.77
N MET A 20 -10.04 24.88 41.13
CA MET A 20 -9.56 23.60 40.60
C MET A 20 -10.15 23.25 39.22
N GLU A 21 -11.35 23.73 38.87
CA GLU A 21 -11.94 23.50 37.54
C GLU A 21 -11.34 24.35 36.41
N THR A 22 -10.56 25.39 36.71
CA THR A 22 -10.11 26.38 35.72
C THR A 22 -8.68 26.18 35.18
N LYS A 23 -7.97 25.11 35.59
CA LYS A 23 -6.57 24.87 35.16
C LYS A 23 -6.40 23.94 33.96
N GLU A 24 -7.44 23.29 33.46
CA GLU A 24 -7.43 22.71 32.12
C GLU A 24 -8.11 23.66 31.14
N ALA A 25 -7.45 24.80 30.88
CA ALA A 25 -7.76 25.58 29.70
C ALA A 25 -7.46 24.70 28.47
N LYS A 26 -8.49 24.00 27.97
CA LYS A 26 -8.57 23.60 26.57
C LYS A 26 -8.27 24.87 25.78
N THR A 27 -7.05 25.02 25.30
CA THR A 27 -6.71 26.05 24.32
C THR A 27 -7.65 25.86 23.15
N ILE A 28 -8.65 26.72 23.06
CA ILE A 28 -9.58 26.76 21.93
C ILE A 28 -8.72 27.20 20.77
N THR A 29 -8.37 26.25 19.91
CA THR A 29 -7.59 26.53 18.71
C THR A 29 -8.45 27.39 17.78
N ASP A 30 -8.03 28.62 17.55
CA ASP A 30 -8.68 29.53 16.61
C ASP A 30 -8.50 29.02 15.18
N LEU A 31 -9.57 28.47 14.61
CA LEU A 31 -9.56 27.87 13.27
C LEU A 31 -9.32 28.90 12.15
N ASN A 32 -9.46 30.21 12.43
CA ASN A 32 -9.19 31.26 11.44
C ASN A 32 -7.70 31.44 11.11
N GLN A 33 -6.81 30.84 11.92
CA GLN A 33 -5.37 30.88 11.70
C GLN A 33 -4.88 29.79 10.72
N PHE A 34 -5.76 28.87 10.32
CA PHE A 34 -5.42 27.79 9.40
C PHE A 34 -5.56 28.26 7.95
N LYS A 35 -4.47 28.10 7.19
CA LYS A 35 -4.47 28.33 5.75
C LYS A 35 -4.84 27.03 5.02
N ALA A 36 -5.66 27.13 3.98
CA ALA A 36 -5.97 26.00 3.11
C ALA A 36 -4.69 25.42 2.47
N SER A 37 -4.62 24.10 2.31
CA SER A 37 -3.57 23.46 1.51
C SER A 37 -3.65 23.95 0.06
N GLU A 38 -2.53 24.43 -0.46
CA GLU A 38 -2.43 24.90 -1.86
C GLU A 38 -2.26 23.75 -2.86
N SER A 39 -1.96 22.54 -2.36
CA SER A 39 -1.72 21.37 -3.20
C SER A 39 -3.01 20.89 -3.87
N LYS A 40 -2.94 20.63 -5.18
CA LYS A 40 -4.04 20.04 -5.95
C LYS A 40 -3.74 18.57 -6.25
N THR A 41 -4.76 17.73 -6.17
CA THR A 41 -4.66 16.35 -6.66
C THR A 41 -4.56 16.38 -8.17
N LEU A 42 -3.45 15.86 -8.71
CA LEU A 42 -3.29 15.66 -10.14
C LEU A 42 -3.74 14.25 -10.49
N ASN A 43 -4.77 14.14 -11.33
CA ASN A 43 -5.10 12.87 -11.97
C ASN A 43 -4.05 12.61 -13.04
N ARG A 44 -3.07 11.75 -12.74
CA ARG A 44 -2.21 11.18 -13.77
C ARG A 44 -3.00 10.10 -14.50
N ASN A 45 -3.44 10.41 -15.71
CA ASN A 45 -3.89 9.41 -16.65
C ASN A 45 -2.66 8.64 -17.11
N ASN A 46 -2.41 7.48 -16.52
CA ASN A 46 -1.46 6.54 -17.09
C ASN A 46 -2.13 5.97 -18.33
N ASN A 47 -1.74 6.41 -19.52
CA ASN A 47 -2.31 6.01 -20.82
C ASN A 47 -2.02 4.54 -21.21
N GLY A 48 -1.70 3.68 -20.23
CA GLY A 48 -1.61 2.23 -20.36
C GLY A 48 -1.93 1.61 -18.99
N GLU A 49 -2.84 0.65 -18.95
CA GLU A 49 -3.10 -0.11 -17.73
C GLU A 49 -1.88 -0.98 -17.44
N GLY A 50 -1.01 -0.51 -16.55
CA GLY A 50 0.11 -1.30 -16.06
C GLY A 50 -0.36 -2.64 -15.52
N ILE A 51 0.19 -3.73 -16.06
CA ILE A 51 -0.23 -5.12 -15.80
C ILE A 51 0.41 -5.66 -14.53
N MET A 52 1.69 -5.36 -14.34
CA MET A 52 2.45 -5.77 -13.17
C MET A 52 3.41 -4.67 -12.74
N SER A 53 3.41 -4.35 -11.44
CA SER A 53 4.35 -3.40 -10.86
C SER A 53 5.22 -4.07 -9.81
N VAL A 54 6.53 -3.88 -9.91
CA VAL A 54 7.50 -4.25 -8.89
C VAL A 54 7.75 -3.01 -8.03
N VAL A 55 7.44 -3.10 -6.74
CA VAL A 55 7.70 -2.05 -5.76
C VAL A 55 8.90 -2.46 -4.92
N ASN A 56 9.93 -1.63 -4.93
CA ASN A 56 11.17 -1.85 -4.20
C ASN A 56 11.54 -0.57 -3.45
N ALA A 57 10.79 -0.27 -2.38
CA ALA A 57 11.03 0.89 -1.54
C ALA A 57 11.49 0.46 -0.14
N LYS A 58 12.15 1.37 0.59
CA LYS A 58 12.49 1.15 2.01
C LYS A 58 11.25 0.84 2.87
N THR A 59 10.11 1.42 2.49
CA THR A 59 8.82 1.25 3.18
C THR A 59 8.09 -0.06 2.84
N GLY A 60 8.56 -0.81 1.85
CA GLY A 60 7.96 -2.09 1.49
C GLY A 60 8.43 -2.63 0.14
N LYS A 61 8.52 -3.96 0.07
CA LYS A 61 8.84 -4.72 -1.15
C LYS A 61 7.65 -5.59 -1.52
N ARG A 62 7.08 -5.40 -2.71
CA ARG A 62 5.91 -6.15 -3.17
C ARG A 62 5.79 -6.16 -4.69
N ILE A 63 5.07 -7.14 -5.21
CA ILE A 63 4.58 -7.15 -6.58
C ILE A 63 3.09 -6.83 -6.54
N THR A 64 2.65 -5.96 -7.43
CA THR A 64 1.24 -5.65 -7.64
C THR A 64 0.83 -6.16 -9.00
N LEU A 65 -0.24 -6.94 -9.06
CA LEU A 65 -0.87 -7.44 -10.28
C LEU A 65 -2.14 -6.65 -10.52
N SER A 66 -2.33 -6.18 -11.75
CA SER A 66 -3.48 -5.38 -12.13
C SER A 66 -4.78 -6.17 -11.98
N ARG A 67 -5.90 -5.45 -11.92
CA ARG A 67 -7.22 -6.09 -11.93
C ARG A 67 -7.42 -6.90 -13.21
N GLN A 68 -7.06 -6.32 -14.35
CA GLN A 68 -7.15 -6.98 -15.65
C GLN A 68 -6.40 -8.33 -15.65
N LEU A 69 -5.18 -8.36 -15.11
CA LEU A 69 -4.39 -9.59 -15.01
C LEU A 69 -5.05 -10.61 -14.08
N MET A 70 -5.46 -10.19 -12.88
CA MET A 70 -6.08 -11.09 -11.91
C MET A 70 -7.40 -11.68 -12.44
N ASP A 71 -8.23 -10.86 -13.10
CA ASP A 71 -9.47 -11.30 -13.72
C ASP A 71 -9.19 -12.33 -14.84
N LYS A 72 -8.15 -12.13 -15.66
CA LYS A 72 -7.71 -13.09 -16.70
C LYS A 72 -7.19 -14.41 -16.12
N LEU A 73 -6.54 -14.37 -14.97
CA LEU A 73 -6.07 -15.56 -14.25
C LEU A 73 -7.18 -16.25 -13.43
N ASN A 74 -8.42 -15.75 -13.50
CA ASN A 74 -9.56 -16.23 -12.72
C ASN A 74 -9.36 -16.10 -11.19
N ASN A 75 -8.72 -15.00 -10.77
CA ASN A 75 -8.55 -14.57 -9.38
C ASN A 75 -8.04 -15.68 -8.41
N PRO A 76 -6.87 -16.31 -8.69
CA PRO A 76 -6.39 -17.40 -7.87
C PRO A 76 -5.82 -16.89 -6.54
N GLU A 77 -6.01 -17.66 -5.45
CA GLU A 77 -5.43 -17.35 -4.14
C GLU A 77 -3.90 -17.52 -4.09
N LYS A 78 -3.37 -18.41 -4.95
CA LYS A 78 -1.95 -18.69 -5.09
C LYS A 78 -1.58 -18.68 -6.56
N ILE A 79 -0.38 -18.18 -6.84
CA ILE A 79 0.22 -18.20 -8.17
C ILE A 79 1.59 -18.87 -8.10
N VAL A 80 2.09 -19.26 -9.25
CA VAL A 80 3.50 -19.58 -9.46
C VAL A 80 4.08 -18.54 -10.42
N ILE A 81 5.37 -18.25 -10.24
CA ILE A 81 6.12 -17.31 -11.08
C ILE A 81 7.35 -18.03 -11.60
N SER A 82 7.56 -17.97 -12.91
CA SER A 82 8.79 -18.44 -13.57
C SER A 82 9.39 -17.34 -14.43
N PHE A 83 10.70 -17.39 -14.64
CA PHE A 83 11.44 -16.36 -15.36
C PHE A 83 12.15 -16.93 -16.58
N ASN A 84 12.16 -16.17 -17.67
CA ASN A 84 13.02 -16.35 -18.84
C ASN A 84 13.82 -15.05 -19.11
N ASP A 85 14.60 -14.99 -20.19
CA ASP A 85 15.51 -13.88 -20.56
C ASP A 85 14.94 -12.49 -20.30
N ASN A 86 13.82 -12.15 -20.95
CA ASN A 86 13.11 -10.88 -20.80
C ASN A 86 11.62 -11.05 -20.49
N LYS A 87 11.20 -12.24 -20.05
CA LYS A 87 9.79 -12.59 -19.83
C LYS A 87 9.55 -13.16 -18.43
N ILE A 88 8.44 -12.76 -17.83
CA ILE A 88 7.93 -13.29 -16.55
C ILE A 88 6.64 -14.05 -16.84
N ALA A 89 6.59 -15.33 -16.52
CA ALA A 89 5.39 -16.15 -16.59
C ALA A 89 4.69 -16.19 -15.24
N ILE A 90 3.39 -15.90 -15.21
CA ILE A 90 2.54 -15.96 -14.02
C ILE A 90 1.29 -16.78 -14.33
N ALA A 91 1.00 -17.76 -13.49
CA ALA A 91 -0.19 -18.59 -13.62
C ALA A 91 -0.59 -19.23 -12.29
N LYS A 92 -1.73 -19.93 -12.28
CA LYS A 92 -2.10 -20.82 -11.17
C LYS A 92 -1.15 -22.02 -11.08
N GLN A 93 -0.67 -22.52 -12.22
CA GLN A 93 0.29 -23.63 -12.31
C GLN A 93 1.22 -23.45 -13.52
N LEU A 94 2.45 -23.94 -13.42
CA LEU A 94 3.47 -23.93 -14.46
C LEU A 94 4.26 -25.24 -14.40
N PRO A 95 4.81 -25.72 -15.53
CA PRO A 95 5.62 -26.93 -15.55
C PRO A 95 6.85 -26.77 -14.65
N ASN A 96 7.17 -27.83 -13.89
CA ASN A 96 8.34 -27.92 -13.01
C ASN A 96 8.45 -26.80 -11.95
N ASN A 97 7.34 -26.15 -11.58
CA ASN A 97 7.33 -25.11 -10.57
C ASN A 97 6.37 -25.47 -9.43
N VAL A 98 6.93 -25.77 -8.26
CA VAL A 98 6.19 -26.10 -7.03
C VAL A 98 6.19 -24.96 -6.00
N ASN A 99 6.70 -23.78 -6.37
CA ASN A 99 6.79 -22.62 -5.49
C ASN A 99 5.49 -21.79 -5.57
N TYR A 100 4.45 -22.25 -4.88
CA TYR A 100 3.16 -21.55 -4.83
C TYR A 100 3.20 -20.36 -3.86
N LEU A 101 2.94 -19.17 -4.39
CA LEU A 101 3.01 -17.89 -3.73
C LEU A 101 1.60 -17.36 -3.43
N SER A 102 1.30 -17.13 -2.15
CA SER A 102 -0.01 -16.62 -1.72
C SER A 102 -0.20 -15.14 -2.09
N ILE A 103 -1.34 -14.83 -2.71
CA ILE A 103 -1.72 -13.49 -3.14
C ILE A 103 -2.75 -12.88 -2.19
N LYS A 104 -2.49 -11.64 -1.78
CA LYS A 104 -3.48 -10.81 -1.08
C LYS A 104 -4.31 -10.05 -2.09
N HIS A 105 -5.63 -10.19 -2.00
CA HIS A 105 -6.55 -9.46 -2.85
C HIS A 105 -6.87 -8.10 -2.23
N TYR A 106 -6.72 -7.03 -3.00
CA TYR A 106 -7.05 -5.68 -2.59
C TYR A 106 -7.71 -4.93 -3.74
N LYS A 107 -9.00 -4.57 -3.58
CA LYS A 107 -9.78 -3.86 -4.62
C LYS A 107 -9.63 -4.51 -6.02
N SER A 108 -9.78 -5.84 -6.07
CA SER A 108 -9.61 -6.68 -7.27
C SER A 108 -8.20 -6.70 -7.88
N LYS A 109 -7.19 -6.14 -7.22
CA LYS A 109 -5.77 -6.32 -7.57
C LYS A 109 -5.14 -7.42 -6.73
N GLY A 110 -4.12 -8.07 -7.28
CA GLY A 110 -3.30 -9.02 -6.56
C GLY A 110 -2.09 -8.32 -5.95
N ILE A 111 -1.78 -8.59 -4.69
CA ILE A 111 -0.58 -8.10 -4.03
C ILE A 111 0.21 -9.28 -3.48
N LEU A 112 1.45 -9.43 -3.93
CA LEU A 112 2.42 -10.37 -3.38
C LEU A 112 3.44 -9.62 -2.54
N TYR A 113 3.43 -9.83 -1.23
CA TYR A 113 4.45 -9.31 -0.32
C TYR A 113 5.60 -10.30 -0.21
N SER A 114 6.65 -10.12 -1.02
CA SER A 114 7.86 -10.94 -0.94
C SER A 114 9.09 -10.14 -1.32
N ALA A 115 9.98 -9.91 -0.35
CA ALA A 115 11.27 -9.27 -0.61
C ALA A 115 12.18 -10.15 -1.49
N GLY A 116 12.10 -11.48 -1.34
CA GLY A 116 12.89 -12.44 -2.12
C GLY A 116 12.56 -12.36 -3.61
N ILE A 117 11.28 -12.49 -3.98
CA ILE A 117 10.86 -12.42 -5.39
C ILE A 117 11.14 -11.03 -5.99
N VAL A 118 10.93 -9.95 -5.21
CA VAL A 118 11.31 -8.61 -5.67
C VAL A 118 12.81 -8.53 -5.97
N ASN A 119 13.66 -9.13 -5.13
CA ASN A 119 15.10 -9.16 -5.34
C ASN A 119 15.47 -10.02 -6.56
N GLU A 120 14.87 -11.20 -6.72
CA GLU A 120 15.07 -12.07 -7.89
C GLU A 120 14.78 -11.34 -9.20
N ILE A 121 13.62 -10.67 -9.28
CA ILE A 121 13.23 -9.89 -10.47
C ILE A 121 14.20 -8.72 -10.68
N THR A 122 14.51 -7.97 -9.62
CA THR A 122 15.40 -6.80 -9.69
C THR A 122 16.78 -7.21 -10.21
N CYS A 123 17.37 -8.27 -9.67
CA CYS A 123 18.69 -8.75 -10.06
C CYS A 123 18.66 -9.36 -11.47
N LYS A 124 17.67 -10.22 -11.79
CA LYS A 124 17.62 -10.92 -13.08
C LYS A 124 17.49 -9.95 -14.26
N TYR A 125 16.66 -8.93 -14.12
CA TYR A 125 16.39 -7.97 -15.19
C TYR A 125 17.13 -6.64 -15.02
N ASN A 126 18.06 -6.55 -14.07
CA ASN A 126 18.87 -5.35 -13.79
C ASN A 126 18.03 -4.07 -13.64
N LEU A 127 16.96 -4.15 -12.85
CA LEU A 127 16.03 -3.04 -12.64
C LEU A 127 16.63 -1.95 -11.72
N ASP A 128 16.62 -0.70 -12.18
CA ASP A 128 17.13 0.43 -11.38
C ASP A 128 16.02 1.16 -10.59
N PHE A 129 16.15 1.15 -9.27
CA PHE A 129 15.27 1.84 -8.31
C PHE A 129 15.93 3.05 -7.63
N SER A 130 17.08 3.52 -8.12
CA SER A 130 17.85 4.62 -7.54
C SER A 130 17.02 5.90 -7.30
N ASN A 131 16.12 6.22 -8.22
CA ASN A 131 15.29 7.42 -8.22
C ASN A 131 13.77 7.14 -8.26
N LYS A 132 13.37 5.87 -8.14
CA LYS A 132 11.97 5.43 -8.28
C LYS A 132 11.64 4.34 -7.29
N THR A 133 10.40 4.32 -6.82
CA THR A 133 9.93 3.31 -5.85
C THR A 133 9.29 2.09 -6.51
N SER A 134 8.88 2.23 -7.77
CA SER A 134 8.22 1.17 -8.54
C SER A 134 8.54 1.23 -10.02
N ILE A 135 8.64 0.07 -10.65
CA ILE A 135 8.67 -0.09 -12.12
C ILE A 135 7.44 -0.90 -12.51
N THR A 136 6.80 -0.51 -13.61
CA THR A 136 5.56 -1.13 -14.09
C THR A 136 5.73 -1.64 -15.51
N PHE A 137 5.32 -2.88 -15.74
CA PHE A 137 5.30 -3.55 -17.04
C PHE A 137 3.86 -3.59 -17.55
N SER A 138 3.69 -3.31 -18.84
CA SER A 138 2.37 -3.20 -19.47
C SER A 138 2.16 -4.21 -20.60
N ASP A 139 3.24 -4.72 -21.21
CA ASP A 139 3.15 -5.69 -22.28
C ASP A 139 2.92 -7.10 -21.73
N VAL A 140 1.86 -7.76 -22.21
CA VAL A 140 1.42 -9.07 -21.75
C VAL A 140 0.79 -9.88 -22.88
N GLU A 141 1.26 -11.11 -23.04
CA GLU A 141 0.66 -12.16 -23.85
C GLU A 141 -0.05 -13.17 -22.94
N TYR A 142 -1.13 -13.77 -23.43
CA TYR A 142 -1.84 -14.83 -22.70
C TYR A 142 -1.82 -16.12 -23.51
N ILE A 143 -1.38 -17.20 -22.87
CA ILE A 143 -1.46 -18.56 -23.43
C ILE A 143 -2.23 -19.47 -22.48
N THR A 144 -2.59 -20.66 -22.96
CA THR A 144 -3.21 -21.70 -22.14
C THR A 144 -2.20 -22.82 -21.90
N TYR A 145 -2.04 -23.22 -20.65
CA TYR A 145 -1.30 -24.43 -20.26
C TYR A 145 -2.23 -25.37 -19.50
N GLU A 146 -2.42 -26.57 -20.04
CA GLU A 146 -3.50 -27.49 -19.64
C GLU A 146 -4.88 -26.82 -19.68
N LYS A 147 -5.39 -26.37 -18.54
CA LYS A 147 -6.70 -25.71 -18.39
C LYS A 147 -6.61 -24.32 -17.76
N ASP A 148 -5.41 -23.87 -17.41
CA ASP A 148 -5.19 -22.59 -16.75
C ASP A 148 -4.57 -21.57 -17.73
N ILE A 149 -4.95 -20.32 -17.56
CA ILE A 149 -4.35 -19.20 -18.30
C ILE A 149 -2.98 -18.88 -17.69
N VAL A 150 -2.01 -18.69 -18.56
CA VAL A 150 -0.67 -18.19 -18.24
C VAL A 150 -0.52 -16.80 -18.83
N ALA A 151 -0.18 -15.83 -17.99
CA ALA A 151 0.22 -14.51 -18.43
C ALA A 151 1.75 -14.46 -18.61
N ILE A 152 2.19 -13.99 -19.77
CA ILE A 152 3.59 -13.82 -20.13
C ILE A 152 3.85 -12.33 -20.26
N ILE A 153 4.54 -11.76 -19.29
CA ILE A 153 4.80 -10.32 -19.20
C ILE A 153 6.18 -10.03 -19.74
N THR A 154 6.28 -9.10 -20.70
CA THR A 154 7.56 -8.66 -21.26
C THR A 154 8.20 -7.62 -20.34
N VAL A 155 9.50 -7.78 -20.08
CA VAL A 155 10.33 -6.85 -19.31
C VAL A 155 11.20 -6.07 -20.28
N ASP A 156 10.80 -4.84 -20.56
CA ASP A 156 11.57 -3.91 -21.38
C ASP A 156 12.41 -2.98 -20.48
N ASN A 157 13.71 -2.91 -20.73
CA ASN A 157 14.66 -2.11 -19.96
C ASN A 157 14.59 -0.59 -20.25
N ASN A 158 13.55 -0.11 -20.94
CA ASN A 158 13.40 1.29 -21.32
C ASN A 158 12.77 2.18 -20.22
N ASN A 159 12.65 1.70 -18.98
CA ASN A 159 11.89 2.34 -17.88
C ASN A 159 12.74 2.93 -16.76
#